data_AF-A0AAD6UZM5-F1
#
_entry.id   AF-A0AAD6UZM5-F1
#
_cell.length_a   1.000
_cell.length_b   1.000
_cell.length_c   1.000
_cell.angle_alpha   90.00
_cell.angle_beta   90.00
_cell.angle_gamma   90.00
#
_symmetry.space_group_name_H-M   'P 1'
#
loop_
_entity.id
_entity.type
_entity.pdbx_description
1 polymer ?
#
loop_
_entity_poly.entity_id
_entity_poly.type
_entity_poly.pdbx_seq_one_letter_code
_entity_poly.pdbx_strand_id
1 'polypeptide(L)'
;MTQGGYNGGPRHLLVYQLAKSYVKKISHEAAVEHDLDMIAAATIVWNIAVAFLPTEVVDEIQHYWDESNLPRLATRNVPTGDGYQLEIDDTLYKFPLHPRAPPEVSLTENYSA
;
A
#
# COMPACT_ATOMS: atom_id res chain seq x y z
N MET A 1 4.90 9.12 11.59
CA MET A 1 5.12 7.84 10.88
C MET A 1 3.91 6.97 11.16
N THR A 2 3.27 6.47 10.10
CA THR A 2 2.07 5.63 10.18
C THR A 2 2.28 4.41 9.30
N GLN A 3 1.92 3.23 9.80
CA GLN A 3 1.91 2.00 9.03
C GLN A 3 0.62 1.90 8.23
N GLY A 4 0.73 1.63 6.93
CA GLY A 4 -0.36 1.23 6.05
C GLY A 4 -0.22 -0.23 5.67
N GLY A 5 -1.32 -0.89 5.30
CA GLY A 5 -1.28 -2.31 4.92
C GLY A 5 -1.52 -3.28 6.06
N TYR A 6 -0.91 -4.45 5.95
CA TYR A 6 -0.98 -5.52 6.95
C TYR A 6 0.08 -5.30 8.04
N ASN A 7 -0.27 -5.68 9.26
CA ASN A 7 0.62 -5.81 10.40
C ASN A 7 0.68 -7.28 10.84
N GLY A 8 1.74 -7.66 11.54
CA GLY A 8 1.92 -9.01 12.09
C GLY A 8 0.97 -9.36 13.24
N GLY A 9 -0.03 -8.52 13.54
CA GLY A 9 -0.97 -8.72 14.63
C GLY A 9 -0.31 -8.75 16.02
N PRO A 10 -1.04 -9.23 17.04
CA PRO A 10 -0.48 -9.46 18.36
C PRO A 10 0.61 -10.53 18.31
N ARG A 11 1.75 -10.33 18.98
CA ARG A 11 2.89 -11.29 18.98
C ARG A 11 2.53 -12.74 19.37
N HIS A 12 1.41 -12.94 20.07
CA HIS A 12 0.92 -14.23 20.52
C HIS A 12 -0.08 -14.89 19.55
N LEU A 13 -0.46 -14.19 18.47
CA LEU A 13 -1.38 -14.66 17.44
C LEU A 13 -0.77 -14.36 16.06
N LEU A 14 -0.44 -15.40 15.31
CA LEU A 14 0.06 -15.30 13.94
C LEU A 14 -1.08 -14.98 12.96
N VAL A 15 -1.71 -13.82 13.14
CA VAL A 15 -2.82 -13.35 12.31
C VAL A 15 -2.44 -12.00 11.72
N TYR A 16 -2.40 -11.93 10.39
CA TYR A 16 -2.24 -10.66 9.69
C TYR A 16 -3.52 -9.82 9.83
N GLN A 17 -3.37 -8.58 10.30
CA GLN A 17 -4.49 -7.64 10.42
C GLN A 17 -4.16 -6.34 9.70
N LEU A 18 -5.18 -5.64 9.21
CA LEU A 18 -4.99 -4.35 8.57
C LEU A 18 -4.66 -3.29 9.63
N ALA A 19 -3.58 -2.56 9.41
CA ALA A 19 -3.17 -1.44 10.22
C ALA A 19 -4.22 -0.32 10.22
N LYS A 20 -4.28 0.45 11.30
CA LYS A 20 -5.18 1.59 11.42
C LYS A 20 -4.52 2.83 10.81
N SER A 21 -4.94 3.22 9.60
CA SER A 21 -4.36 4.34 8.83
C SER A 21 -4.59 5.73 9.46
N TYR A 22 -5.74 5.97 10.12
CA TYR A 22 -6.09 7.31 10.63
C TYR A 22 -6.39 7.33 12.13
N VAL A 23 -5.74 8.25 12.85
CA VAL A 23 -5.98 8.52 14.28
C VAL A 23 -6.94 9.71 14.48
N LYS A 24 -7.02 10.63 13.51
CA LYS A 24 -7.91 11.81 13.54
C LYS A 24 -9.33 11.43 13.11
N LYS A 25 -10.34 12.11 13.67
CA LYS A 25 -11.74 11.97 13.24
C LYS A 25 -11.94 12.69 11.91
N ILE A 26 -11.90 11.93 10.82
CA ILE A 26 -12.28 12.38 9.46
C ILE A 26 -13.55 11.64 9.02
N SER A 27 -14.22 12.14 7.99
CA SER A 27 -15.35 11.42 7.38
C SER A 27 -14.86 10.11 6.77
N HIS A 28 -15.76 9.13 6.63
CA HIS A 28 -15.40 7.86 5.99
C HIS A 28 -14.98 8.06 4.53
N GLU A 29 -15.64 8.95 3.81
CA GLU A 29 -15.32 9.30 2.41
C GLU A 29 -13.89 9.86 2.30
N ALA A 30 -13.52 10.83 3.15
CA ALA A 30 -12.16 11.36 3.17
C ALA A 30 -11.11 10.30 3.59
N ALA A 31 -11.49 9.34 4.46
CA ALA A 31 -10.61 8.24 4.82
C ALA A 31 -10.37 7.28 3.66
N VAL A 32 -11.40 6.99 2.86
CA VAL A 32 -11.29 6.17 1.64
C VAL A 32 -10.43 6.86 0.60
N GLU A 33 -10.66 8.15 0.35
CA GLU A 33 -9.89 8.95 -0.61
C GLU A 33 -8.41 8.98 -0.25
N HIS A 34 -8.07 9.32 0.99
CA HIS A 34 -6.68 9.31 1.43
C HIS A 34 -6.05 7.88 1.40
N ASP A 35 -6.82 6.82 1.70
CA ASP A 35 -6.32 5.45 1.59
C ASP A 35 -6.06 5.06 0.12
N LEU A 36 -6.86 5.55 -0.83
CA LEU A 36 -6.64 5.35 -2.27
C LEU A 36 -5.37 6.07 -2.74
N ASP A 37 -5.17 7.32 -2.33
CA ASP A 37 -3.95 8.09 -2.63
C ASP A 37 -2.70 7.41 -2.05
N MET A 38 -2.81 6.91 -0.82
CA MET A 38 -1.76 6.17 -0.15
C MET A 38 -1.37 4.91 -0.95
N ILE A 39 -2.36 4.13 -1.39
CA ILE A 39 -2.14 2.93 -2.20
C ILE A 39 -1.47 3.31 -3.54
N ALA A 40 -1.92 4.38 -4.18
CA ALA A 40 -1.34 4.84 -5.43
C ALA A 40 0.12 5.28 -5.26
N ALA A 41 0.41 6.12 -4.27
CA ALA A 41 1.76 6.60 -3.97
C ALA A 41 2.70 5.44 -3.65
N ALA A 42 2.28 4.52 -2.79
CA ALA A 42 3.06 3.33 -2.47
C ALA A 42 3.34 2.46 -3.71
N THR A 43 2.33 2.29 -4.58
CA THR A 43 2.46 1.46 -5.78
C THR A 43 3.39 2.11 -6.80
N ILE A 44 3.34 3.43 -6.95
CA ILE A 44 4.27 4.19 -7.81
C ILE A 44 5.70 4.04 -7.29
N VAL A 45 5.93 4.24 -6.00
CA VAL A 45 7.27 4.08 -5.39
C VAL A 45 7.80 2.66 -5.59
N TRP A 46 6.96 1.65 -5.39
CA TRP A 46 7.32 0.26 -5.64
C TRP A 46 7.69 0.01 -7.11
N ASN A 47 6.89 0.52 -8.05
CA ASN A 47 7.15 0.36 -9.48
C ASN A 47 8.46 1.07 -9.90
N ILE A 48 8.75 2.23 -9.34
CA ILE A 48 10.04 2.91 -9.53
C ILE A 48 11.17 2.03 -8.99
N ALA A 49 11.04 1.50 -7.76
CA ALA A 49 12.06 0.63 -7.19
C ALA A 49 12.31 -0.60 -8.08
N VAL A 50 11.25 -1.28 -8.54
CA VAL A 50 11.36 -2.43 -9.46
C VAL A 50 12.02 -2.06 -10.79
N ALA A 51 11.79 -0.85 -11.30
CA ALA A 51 12.38 -0.41 -12.56
C ALA A 51 13.89 -0.12 -12.47
N PHE A 52 14.42 0.17 -11.28
CA PHE A 52 15.81 0.58 -11.07
C PHE A 52 16.67 -0.44 -10.29
N LEU A 53 16.05 -1.33 -9.53
CA LEU A 53 16.76 -2.37 -8.80
C LEU A 53 17.20 -3.51 -9.73
N PRO A 54 18.32 -4.20 -9.43
CA PRO A 54 18.74 -5.37 -10.19
C PRO A 54 17.66 -6.47 -10.19
N THR A 55 17.43 -7.07 -11.35
CA THR A 55 16.40 -8.09 -11.54
C THR A 55 16.59 -9.27 -10.58
N GLU A 56 17.83 -9.66 -10.29
CA GLU A 56 18.13 -10.77 -9.37
C GLU A 56 17.58 -10.52 -7.96
N VAL A 57 17.56 -9.26 -7.51
CA VAL A 57 17.00 -8.88 -6.19
C VAL A 57 15.48 -8.82 -6.25
N VAL A 58 14.93 -8.25 -7.32
CA VAL A 58 13.48 -8.08 -7.48
C VAL A 58 12.79 -9.44 -7.62
N ASP A 59 13.34 -10.33 -8.44
CA ASP A 59 12.77 -11.66 -8.71
C ASP A 59 12.74 -12.52 -7.45
N GLU A 60 13.79 -12.48 -6.61
CA GLU A 60 13.82 -13.21 -5.35
C GLU A 60 12.70 -12.74 -4.40
N ILE A 61 12.49 -11.42 -4.31
CA ILE A 61 11.42 -10.84 -3.48
C ILE A 61 10.04 -11.20 -4.03
N GLN A 62 9.85 -11.09 -5.35
CA GLN A 62 8.57 -11.43 -5.99
C GLN A 62 8.24 -12.91 -5.81
N HIS A 63 9.22 -13.79 -6.03
CA HIS A 63 9.06 -15.22 -5.86
C HIS A 63 8.65 -15.58 -4.42
N TYR A 64 9.32 -14.99 -3.41
CA TYR A 64 8.95 -15.19 -2.02
C TYR A 64 7.51 -14.75 -1.72
N TRP A 65 7.04 -13.66 -2.32
CA TRP A 65 5.65 -13.21 -2.15
C TRP A 65 4.63 -14.12 -2.82
N ASP A 66 4.93 -14.58 -4.02
CA ASP A 66 4.07 -15.51 -4.74
C ASP A 66 3.93 -16.84 -3.98
N GLU A 67 5.00 -17.32 -3.35
CA GLU A 67 4.99 -18.53 -2.52
C GLU A 67 4.32 -18.34 -1.15
N SER A 68 4.47 -17.18 -0.53
CA SER A 68 3.94 -16.91 0.82
C SER A 68 2.44 -16.60 0.84
N ASN A 69 1.80 -16.50 -0.33
CA ASN A 69 0.38 -16.18 -0.49
C ASN A 69 -0.03 -14.92 0.29
N LEU A 70 0.89 -13.95 0.36
CA LEU A 70 0.66 -12.70 1.07
C LEU A 70 -0.26 -11.79 0.23
N PRO A 71 -1.30 -11.20 0.83
CA PRO A 71 -2.18 -10.28 0.12
C PRO A 71 -1.44 -8.99 -0.26
N ARG A 72 -1.82 -8.40 -1.40
CA ARG A 72 -1.31 -7.08 -1.82
C ARG A 72 -1.81 -5.96 -0.89
N LEU A 73 -1.22 -4.77 -1.02
CA LEU A 73 -1.55 -3.63 -0.17
C LEU A 73 -3.07 -3.36 -0.12
N ALA A 74 -3.59 -3.25 1.11
CA ALA A 74 -4.97 -2.94 1.41
C ALA A 74 -5.04 -2.08 2.66
N THR A 75 -6.19 -1.46 2.90
CA THR A 75 -6.47 -0.75 4.15
C THR A 75 -7.78 -1.23 4.74
N ARG A 76 -8.09 -0.77 5.95
CA ARG A 76 -9.38 -1.07 6.56
C ARG A 76 -10.58 -0.56 5.73
N ASN A 77 -10.38 0.51 4.95
CA ASN A 77 -11.45 1.10 4.14
C ASN A 77 -11.38 0.66 2.67
N VAL A 78 -10.21 0.28 2.16
CA VAL A 78 -10.00 -0.17 0.79
C VAL A 78 -9.58 -1.64 0.80
N PRO A 79 -10.45 -2.58 0.37
CA PRO A 79 -10.17 -4.01 0.44
C PRO A 79 -8.99 -4.42 -0.44
N THR A 80 -8.44 -5.60 -0.16
CA THR A 80 -7.41 -6.22 -1.01
C THR A 80 -7.90 -6.40 -2.43
N GLY A 81 -7.00 -6.27 -3.39
CA GLY A 81 -7.28 -6.45 -4.81
C GLY A 81 -6.24 -5.75 -5.67
N ASP A 82 -6.47 -5.83 -6.97
CA ASP A 82 -5.64 -5.13 -7.94
C ASP A 82 -6.13 -3.71 -8.19
N GLY A 83 -5.19 -2.95 -8.74
CA GLY A 83 -5.41 -1.64 -9.29
C GLY A 83 -5.32 -0.49 -8.30
N TYR A 84 -4.94 0.64 -8.87
CA TYR A 84 -4.83 1.92 -8.19
C TYR A 84 -5.26 3.03 -9.14
N GLN A 85 -5.52 4.20 -8.57
CA GLN A 85 -5.88 5.40 -9.31
C GLN A 85 -5.07 6.56 -8.77
N LEU A 86 -4.71 7.51 -9.63
CA LEU A 86 -4.11 8.77 -9.19
C LEU A 86 -4.69 9.92 -9.99
N GLU A 87 -4.78 11.07 -9.34
CA GLU A 87 -5.21 12.31 -9.94
C GLU A 87 -4.00 13.23 -10.13
N ILE A 88 -3.79 13.71 -11.36
CA ILE A 88 -2.76 14.70 -11.70
C ILE A 88 -3.45 15.77 -12.53
N ASP A 89 -3.36 17.03 -12.12
CA ASP A 89 -3.92 18.19 -12.84
C ASP A 89 -5.39 17.95 -13.26
N ASP A 90 -6.24 17.60 -12.30
CA ASP A 90 -7.67 17.27 -12.46
C ASP A 90 -7.97 16.09 -13.41
N THR A 91 -6.95 15.31 -13.79
CA THR A 91 -7.07 14.14 -14.65
C THR A 91 -6.90 12.86 -13.83
N LEU A 92 -7.95 12.05 -13.78
CA LEU A 92 -7.95 10.76 -13.08
C LEU A 92 -7.40 9.64 -13.99
N TYR A 93 -6.24 9.11 -13.63
CA TYR A 93 -5.63 7.94 -14.25
C TYR A 93 -6.01 6.68 -13.48
N LYS A 94 -6.45 5.63 -14.19
CA LYS A 94 -6.87 4.36 -13.60
C LYS A 94 -6.05 3.21 -14.15
N PHE A 95 -5.56 2.37 -13.25
CA PHE A 95 -4.78 1.17 -13.56
C PHE A 95 -5.48 -0.06 -12.98
N PRO A 96 -6.62 -0.51 -13.54
CA PRO A 96 -7.53 -1.44 -12.85
C PRO A 96 -6.97 -2.86 -12.63
N LEU A 97 -5.97 -3.25 -13.41
CA LEU A 97 -5.39 -4.61 -13.38
C LEU A 97 -3.93 -4.63 -12.89
N HIS A 98 -3.38 -3.48 -12.51
CA HIS A 98 -1.99 -3.42 -12.08
C HIS A 98 -1.89 -3.87 -10.62
N PRO A 99 -0.96 -4.79 -10.27
CA PRO A 99 -0.77 -5.18 -8.89
C PRO A 99 -0.39 -3.97 -8.05
N ARG A 100 -0.94 -3.90 -6.84
CA ARG A 100 -0.58 -2.87 -5.85
C ARG A 100 0.79 -3.14 -5.26
N ALA A 101 1.27 -2.15 -4.50
CA ALA A 101 2.47 -2.23 -3.69
C ALA A 101 2.48 -3.45 -2.74
N PRO A 102 3.65 -3.72 -2.10
CA PRO A 102 3.79 -4.78 -1.12
C PRO A 102 2.78 -4.68 0.05
N PRO A 103 2.55 -5.79 0.78
CA PRO A 103 1.49 -5.88 1.81
C PRO A 103 1.57 -4.83 2.92
N GLU A 104 2.76 -4.27 3.19
CA GLU A 104 3.03 -3.34 4.28
C GLU A 104 3.82 -2.14 3.76
N VAL A 105 3.45 -0.94 4.21
CA VAL A 105 4.17 0.30 3.91
C VAL A 105 4.30 1.18 5.14
N SER A 106 5.43 1.88 5.26
CA SER A 106 5.65 2.91 6.27
C SER A 106 5.59 4.28 5.62
N LEU A 107 4.70 5.14 6.13
CA LEU A 107 4.48 6.48 5.61
C LEU A 107 4.88 7.51 6.64
N THR A 108 5.58 8.54 6.19
CA THR A 108 6.00 9.66 7.04
C THR A 108 5.59 10.95 6.36
N GLU A 109 4.83 11.77 7.07
CA GLU A 109 4.66 13.18 6.73
C GLU A 109 5.91 13.91 7.22
N ASN A 110 6.64 14.56 6.32
CA ASN A 110 7.70 15.48 6.73
C ASN A 110 7.04 16.72 7.33
N TYR A 111 7.26 16.95 8.63
CA TYR A 111 6.98 18.23 9.28
C TYR A 111 7.93 19.27 8.68
N SER A 112 7.49 20.03 7.67
CA SER A 112 8.09 21.32 7.37
C SER A 112 7.50 22.33 8.35
N ALA A 113 8.29 22.74 9.34
CA ALA A 113 7.96 23.84 10.25
C ALA A 113 8.01 25.20 9.53
#